data_AF-A0A6I3HQC3-F1
#
_entry.id   AF-A0A6I3HQC3-F1
#
_cell.length_a   1.000
_cell.length_b   1.000
_cell.length_c   1.000
_cell.angle_alpha   90.00
_cell.angle_beta   90.00
_cell.angle_gamma   90.00
#
_symmetry.space_group_name_H-M   'P 1'
#
loop_
_entity.id
_entity.type
_entity.pdbx_description
1 polymer ?
#
loop_
_entity_poly.entity_id
_entity_poly.type
_entity_poly.pdbx_seq_one_letter_code
_entity_poly.pdbx_strand_id
1 'polypeptide(L)' 'MTKQQEFKVLQTYEDFELREYLPCVIAEVKVSANYSTATRSAFSSLFNYISQGNESSQKIAMTAPVITAQKADRSDSAG' A
#
# COMPACT_ATOMS: atom_id res chain seq x y z
N MET A 1 -18.97 -3.91 -3.55
CA MET A 1 -17.79 -3.81 -4.43
C MET A 1 -16.80 -2.86 -3.77
N THR A 2 -15.53 -3.27 -3.64
CA THR A 2 -14.47 -2.46 -3.01
C THR A 2 -13.89 -1.48 -4.03
N LYS A 3 -13.73 -0.20 -3.67
CA LYS A 3 -13.13 0.78 -4.59
C LYS A 3 -11.69 0.40 -4.87
N GLN A 4 -11.29 0.47 -6.14
CA GLN A 4 -9.92 0.23 -6.57
C GLN A 4 -9.26 1.53 -7.02
N GLN A 5 -7.95 1.60 -6.88
CA GLN A 5 -7.19 2.74 -7.40
C GLN A 5 -7.25 2.73 -8.94
N GLU A 6 -7.57 3.89 -9.50
CA GLU A 6 -7.71 4.06 -10.94
C GLU A 6 -6.34 4.12 -11.64
N PHE A 7 -6.23 3.42 -12.76
CA PHE A 7 -5.03 3.40 -13.59
C PHE A 7 -5.41 3.30 -15.07
N LYS A 8 -4.46 3.70 -15.92
CA LYS A 8 -4.48 3.45 -17.35
C LYS A 8 -3.46 2.37 -17.67
N VAL A 9 -3.85 1.36 -18.45
CA VAL A 9 -2.88 0.46 -19.07
C VAL A 9 -2.27 1.20 -20.25
N LEU A 10 -0.97 1.49 -20.16
CA LEU A 10 -0.23 2.13 -21.24
C LEU A 10 0.18 1.10 -22.30
N GLN A 11 0.56 -0.09 -21.86
CA GLN A 11 0.97 -1.18 -22.74
C GLN A 11 0.77 -2.53 -22.05
N THR A 12 0.38 -3.53 -22.84
CA THR A 12 0.29 -4.94 -22.42
C THR A 12 1.40 -5.73 -23.12
N TYR A 13 2.12 -6.51 -22.35
CA TYR A 13 3.12 -7.48 -22.80
C TYR A 13 2.60 -8.89 -22.51
N GLU A 14 3.33 -9.92 -22.96
CA GLU A 14 2.93 -11.32 -22.74
C GLU A 14 2.81 -11.65 -21.24
N ASP A 15 3.76 -11.20 -20.42
CA ASP A 15 3.84 -11.57 -18.99
C ASP A 15 3.37 -10.48 -18.01
N PHE A 16 3.18 -9.25 -18.49
CA PHE A 16 2.87 -8.12 -17.59
C PHE A 16 2.20 -6.95 -18.30
N GLU A 17 1.68 -6.02 -17.50
CA GLU A 17 1.13 -4.75 -17.97
C GLU A 17 1.92 -3.58 -17.41
N LEU A 18 2.16 -2.58 -18.26
CA LEU A 18 2.63 -1.27 -17.84
C LEU A 18 1.41 -0.39 -17.50
N ARG A 19 1.29 -0.01 -16.22
CA ARG A 19 0.16 0.78 -15.71
C ARG A 19 0.62 2.14 -15.20
N GLU A 20 -0.09 3.19 -15.62
CA GLU A 20 0.03 4.53 -15.05
C GLU A 20 -1.11 4.75 -14.06
N TYR A 21 -0.77 4.92 -12.78
CA TYR A 21 -1.73 5.21 -11.73
C TYR A 21 -2.07 6.71 -11.70
N LEU A 22 -3.36 7.03 -11.60
CA LEU A 22 -3.79 8.42 -11.47
C LEU A 22 -3.34 9.02 -10.12
N PRO A 23 -3.17 10.36 -10.02
CA PRO A 23 -2.87 11.01 -8.75
C PRO A 23 -3.90 10.65 -7.67
N CYS A 24 -3.41 10.25 -6.50
CA CYS A 24 -4.25 9.95 -5.35
C CYS A 24 -3.53 10.32 -4.04
N VAL A 25 -4.31 10.38 -2.96
CA VAL A 25 -3.79 10.47 -1.59
C VAL A 25 -3.69 9.07 -1.02
N ILE A 26 -2.54 8.75 -0.44
CA ILE A 26 -2.29 7.49 0.26
C ILE A 26 -2.02 7.75 1.75
N ALA A 27 -2.55 6.88 2.60
CA ALA A 27 -2.14 6.78 3.99
C ALA A 27 -1.11 5.66 4.10
N GLU A 28 0.07 5.95 4.65
CA GLU A 28 1.14 4.96 4.83
C GLU A 28 1.47 4.77 6.31
N VAL A 29 1.93 3.56 6.64
CA VAL A 29 2.49 3.24 7.95
C VAL A 29 3.87 2.63 7.72
N LYS A 30 4.88 3.22 8.37
CA LYS A 30 6.26 2.70 8.36
C LYS A 30 6.52 1.96 9.67
N VAL A 31 7.00 0.72 9.57
CA VAL A 31 7.36 -0.10 10.72
C VAL A 31 8.76 -0.66 10.53
N SER A 32 9.51 -0.76 11.63
CA SER A 32 10.80 -1.42 11.69
C SER A 32 10.61 -2.82 12.29
N ALA A 33 10.27 -3.80 11.46
CA ALA A 33 10.09 -5.20 11.84
C ALA A 33 10.39 -6.12 10.66
N ASN A 34 10.57 -7.42 10.91
CA ASN A 34 10.67 -8.41 9.84
C ASN A 34 9.37 -8.44 8.99
N TYR A 35 9.49 -8.77 7.70
CA TYR A 35 8.40 -8.61 6.71
C TYR A 35 7.05 -9.24 7.15
N SER A 36 7.10 -10.45 7.72
CA SER A 36 5.90 -11.18 8.15
C SER A 36 5.15 -10.49 9.28
N THR A 37 5.86 -9.98 10.29
CA THR A 37 5.25 -9.27 11.43
C THR A 37 4.88 -7.84 11.04
N ALA A 38 5.73 -7.20 10.24
CA ALA A 38 5.56 -5.83 9.75
C ALA A 38 4.26 -5.66 8.98
N THR A 39 3.94 -6.59 8.08
CA THR A 39 2.73 -6.50 7.23
C THR A 39 1.46 -6.49 8.08
N ARG A 40 1.36 -7.41 9.04
CA ARG A 40 0.16 -7.52 9.90
C ARG A 40 0.01 -6.32 10.84
N SER A 41 1.10 -5.89 11.47
CA SER A 41 1.04 -4.76 12.40
C SER A 41 0.74 -3.44 11.68
N ALA A 42 1.40 -3.18 10.54
CA ALA A 42 1.16 -1.99 9.73
C ALA A 42 -0.28 -1.95 9.20
N PHE A 43 -0.80 -3.08 8.70
CA PHE A 43 -2.19 -3.16 8.25
C PHE A 43 -3.19 -2.92 9.38
N SER A 44 -2.93 -3.44 10.58
CA SER A 44 -3.80 -3.19 11.74
C SER A 44 -3.90 -1.69 12.06
N SER A 45 -2.79 -0.94 11.96
CA SER A 45 -2.79 0.51 12.15
C SER A 45 -3.62 1.23 11.09
N LEU A 46 -3.48 0.87 9.82
CA LEU A 46 -4.29 1.42 8.73
C LEU A 46 -5.78 1.08 8.91
N PHE A 47 -6.10 -0.16 9.30
CA PHE A 47 -7.46 -0.60 9.54
C PHE A 47 -8.14 0.20 10.67
N ASN A 48 -7.42 0.45 11.76
CA ASN A 48 -7.90 1.28 12.85
C ASN A 48 -8.17 2.71 12.37
N TYR A 49 -7.24 3.30 11.61
CA TYR A 49 -7.40 4.65 11.07
C TYR A 49 -8.66 4.80 10.20
N ILE A 50 -8.91 3.87 9.26
CA ILE A 50 -10.10 3.93 8.39
C ILE A 50 -11.40 3.56 9.13
N SER A 51 -11.31 2.82 10.24
CA SER A 51 -12.45 2.39 11.06
C SER A 51 -12.79 3.37 12.19
N GLN A 52 -12.66 4.67 11.94
CA GLN A 52 -12.92 5.77 12.89
C GLN A 52 -11.82 6.03 13.93
N GLY A 53 -10.64 5.41 13.82
CA GLY A 53 -9.46 5.72 14.64
C GLY A 53 -8.69 6.97 14.19
N ASN A 54 -9.26 7.79 13.30
CA ASN A 54 -8.72 9.09 12.90
C ASN A 54 -9.28 10.22 13.77
N GLU A 55 -8.65 11.41 13.72
CA GLU A 55 -9.00 12.56 14.56
C GLU A 55 -10.46 13.01 14.43
N SER A 56 -11.05 12.88 13.24
CA SER A 56 -12.45 13.24 12.99
C SER A 56 -13.45 12.14 13.31
N SER A 57 -13.00 10.96 13.78
CA SER A 57 -13.83 9.77 14.01
C SER A 57 -14.69 9.35 12.80
N GLN A 58 -14.21 9.67 11.60
CA GLN A 58 -14.91 9.38 10.35
C GLN A 58 -14.59 7.97 9.85
N LYS A 59 -15.60 7.28 9.34
CA LYS A 59 -15.39 5.97 8.70
C LYS A 59 -14.99 6.18 7.23
N ILE A 60 -13.83 5.66 6.86
CA ILE A 60 -13.32 5.66 5.49
C ILE A 60 -13.54 4.25 4.92
N ALA A 61 -14.12 4.16 3.72
CA ALA A 61 -14.36 2.87 3.09
C ALA A 61 -13.04 2.16 2.74
N MET A 62 -12.99 0.85 2.96
CA MET A 62 -11.86 0.01 2.53
C MET A 62 -11.67 0.11 1.01
N THR A 63 -10.40 0.06 0.58
CA THR A 63 -10.01 0.02 -0.83
C THR A 63 -9.13 -1.18 -1.11
N ALA A 64 -8.93 -1.48 -2.39
CA ALA A 64 -8.06 -2.57 -2.83
C ALA A 64 -7.18 -2.13 -4.02
N PRO A 65 -5.97 -2.68 -4.18
CA PRO A 65 -5.24 -3.49 -3.21
C PRO A 65 -4.69 -2.66 -2.04
N VAL A 66 -4.23 -3.31 -0.98
CA VAL A 66 -3.31 -2.71 -0.01
C VAL A 66 -1.89 -2.95 -0.51
N ILE A 67 -1.09 -1.89 -0.61
CA ILE A 67 0.27 -1.94 -1.16
C ILE A 67 1.28 -2.06 -0.01
N THR A 68 2.23 -2.97 -0.13
CA THR A 68 3.39 -3.08 0.76
C THR A 68 4.66 -2.79 -0.02
N ALA A 69 5.61 -2.09 0.60
CA ALA A 69 6.91 -1.84 0.04
C ALA A 69 7.98 -2.04 1.12
N GLN A 70 9.02 -2.81 0.80
CA GLN A 70 10.22 -2.89 1.62
C GLN A 70 11.25 -1.93 1.04
N LYS A 71 11.89 -1.13 1.90
CA LYS A 71 13.06 -0.38 1.47
C LYS A 71 14.15 -1.39 1.10
N ALA A 72 14.61 -1.35 -0.15
CA ALA A 72 15.74 -2.17 -0.57
C ALA A 72 16.94 -1.86 0.35
N ASP A 73 17.47 -2.91 0.99
CA ASP A 73 18.69 -2.76 1.77
C ASP A 73 19.85 -2.59 0.78
N ARG A 74 20.59 -1.48 0.89
CA ARG A 74 21.71 -1.18 -0.02
C ARG A 74 23.02 -1.84 0.45
N SER A 75 22.96 -2.88 1.28
CA SER A 75 24.14 -3.53 1.86
C SER A 75 24.74 -4.65 1.01
N ASP A 76 24.06 -5.11 -0.04
CA ASP A 76 24.59 -6.17 -0.92
C ASP A 76 25.15 -5.56 -2.21
N SER A 77 26.23 -4.77 -2.09
CA SER A 77 27.02 -4.27 -3.22
C SER A 77 28.47 -3.99 -2.80
N ALA A 78 29.08 -4.90 -2.04
CA ALA A 78 30.52 -4.94 -1.82
C ALA A 78 30.94 -6.39 -1.57
N GLY A 79 31.07 -7.14 -2.66
CA GLY A 79 31.70 -8.45 -2.72
C GLY A 79 32.63 -8.48 -3.93
#